data_AF-A0A962R983-F1
#
_entry.id   AF-A0A962R983-F1
#
_cell.length_a   1.000
_cell.length_b   1.000
_cell.length_c   1.000
_cell.angle_alpha   90.00
_cell.angle_beta   90.00
_cell.angle_gamma   90.00
#
_symmetry.space_group_name_H-M   'P 1'
#
loop_
_entity.id
_entity.type
_entity.pdbx_description
1 polymer ?
#
loop_
_entity_poly.entity_id
_entity_poly.type
_entity_poly.pdbx_seq_one_letter_code
_entity_poly.pdbx_strand_id
1 'polypeptide(L)'
;MLIFEHSSSGRRGTAQAPADLADVSAIPAGLRRKTRALMPEVSELQAVRHYTRLSQKNFSIDTQFYPLGSCTMKYNPRACNSLAMLPEFLHRHPLAPDSLSQGYLACL
;
A
#
# COMPACT_ATOMS: atom_id res chain seq x y z
N MET A 1 2.28 -7.10 -19.47
CA MET A 1 2.45 -8.28 -18.62
C MET A 1 1.92 -7.94 -17.23
N LEU A 2 0.82 -8.56 -16.86
CA LEU A 2 0.11 -8.35 -15.60
C LEU A 2 0.73 -9.21 -14.50
N ILE A 3 0.60 -8.79 -13.24
CA ILE A 3 1.10 -9.59 -12.10
C ILE A 3 0.46 -10.99 -12.03
N PHE A 4 -0.79 -11.13 -12.52
CA PHE A 4 -1.52 -12.39 -12.55
C PHE A 4 -0.85 -13.46 -13.43
N GLU A 5 -0.16 -13.06 -14.50
CA GLU A 5 0.54 -13.98 -15.42
C GLU A 5 1.78 -14.64 -14.77
N HIS A 6 2.23 -14.12 -13.62
CA HIS A 6 3.29 -14.72 -12.81
C HIS A 6 2.77 -15.63 -11.68
N SER A 7 1.45 -15.74 -11.54
CA SER A 7 0.83 -16.48 -10.45
C SER A 7 1.11 -17.97 -10.54
N SER A 8 1.27 -18.60 -9.39
CA SER A 8 1.37 -20.04 -9.27
C SER A 8 0.59 -20.48 -8.04
N SER A 9 -0.32 -21.45 -8.23
CA SER A 9 -1.23 -21.91 -7.19
C SER A 9 -0.51 -22.19 -5.86
N GLY A 10 -1.03 -21.64 -4.77
CA GLY A 10 -0.50 -21.81 -3.41
C GLY A 10 0.69 -20.91 -3.05
N ARG A 11 1.26 -20.16 -4.01
CA ARG A 11 2.37 -19.25 -3.72
C ARG A 11 1.87 -17.97 -3.03
N ARG A 12 2.55 -17.56 -1.96
CA ARG A 12 2.21 -16.36 -1.17
C ARG A 12 3.46 -15.70 -0.59
N GLY A 13 3.43 -14.37 -0.45
CA GLY A 13 4.36 -13.65 0.43
C GLY A 13 3.92 -13.74 1.89
N THR A 14 4.77 -14.29 2.76
CA THR A 14 4.44 -14.57 4.16
C THR A 14 4.88 -13.49 5.14
N ALA A 15 5.75 -12.56 4.74
CA ALA A 15 6.35 -11.57 5.64
C ALA A 15 5.31 -10.71 6.40
N GLN A 16 4.15 -10.45 5.78
CA GLN A 16 3.04 -9.70 6.38
C GLN A 16 1.77 -10.54 6.51
N ALA A 17 1.88 -11.87 6.36
CA ALA A 17 0.74 -12.74 6.57
C ALA A 17 0.42 -12.84 8.07
N PRO A 18 -0.85 -12.80 8.47
CA PRO A 18 -1.23 -13.16 9.83
C PRO A 18 -0.66 -14.54 10.19
N ALA A 19 -0.12 -14.68 11.41
CA ALA A 19 0.43 -15.94 11.88
C ALA A 19 -0.66 -17.02 11.97
N ASP A 20 -1.86 -16.62 12.41
CA ASP A 20 -3.00 -17.49 12.60
C ASP A 20 -4.09 -17.25 11.55
N LEU A 21 -4.83 -18.31 11.24
CA LEU A 21 -6.05 -18.21 10.46
C LEU A 21 -7.15 -17.55 11.31
N ALA A 22 -7.92 -16.67 10.70
CA ALA A 22 -9.05 -16.03 11.37
C ALA A 22 -10.13 -17.07 11.71
N ASP A 23 -10.65 -17.02 12.94
CA ASP A 23 -11.85 -17.75 13.31
C ASP A 23 -13.07 -17.10 12.65
N VAL A 24 -13.81 -17.89 11.86
CA VAL A 24 -15.01 -17.45 11.14
C VAL A 24 -16.30 -17.97 11.77
N SER A 25 -16.22 -18.62 12.94
CA SER A 25 -17.35 -19.17 13.67
C SER A 25 -18.43 -18.12 13.95
N ALA A 26 -18.01 -16.90 14.31
CA ALA A 26 -18.88 -15.75 14.58
C ALA A 26 -19.59 -15.19 13.33
N ILE A 27 -19.16 -15.55 12.11
CA ILE A 27 -19.78 -15.09 10.87
C ILE A 27 -20.86 -16.10 10.45
N PRO A 28 -22.14 -15.70 10.32
CA PRO A 28 -23.21 -16.58 9.86
C PRO A 28 -22.87 -17.25 8.53
N ALA A 29 -23.17 -18.54 8.38
CA ALA A 29 -22.77 -19.34 7.22
C ALA A 29 -23.23 -18.75 5.87
N GLY A 30 -24.43 -18.16 5.83
CA GLY A 30 -24.97 -17.50 4.64
C GLY A 30 -24.20 -16.25 4.20
N LEU A 31 -23.40 -15.65 5.10
CA LEU A 31 -22.58 -14.46 4.84
C LEU A 31 -21.11 -14.81 4.56
N ARG A 32 -20.70 -16.07 4.71
CA ARG A 32 -19.33 -16.50 4.44
C ARG A 32 -19.08 -16.53 2.93
N ARG A 33 -17.91 -16.02 2.53
CA ARG A 33 -17.48 -16.01 1.12
C ARG A 33 -17.29 -17.45 0.62
N LYS A 34 -17.99 -17.81 -0.46
CA LYS A 34 -17.95 -19.16 -1.05
C LYS A 34 -16.82 -19.37 -2.07
N THR A 35 -16.38 -18.30 -2.71
CA THR A 35 -15.37 -18.34 -3.78
C THR A 35 -14.17 -17.52 -3.38
N ARG A 36 -12.95 -18.07 -3.51
CA ARG A 36 -11.70 -17.34 -3.22
C ARG A 36 -11.62 -16.05 -4.04
N ALA A 37 -11.03 -15.01 -3.46
CA ALA A 37 -10.74 -13.78 -4.21
C ALA A 37 -9.69 -14.05 -5.28
N LEU A 38 -9.89 -13.46 -6.46
CA LEU A 38 -8.89 -13.46 -7.51
C LEU A 38 -7.73 -12.57 -7.07
N MET A 39 -6.70 -13.18 -6.51
CA MET A 39 -5.47 -12.52 -6.09
C MET A 39 -4.29 -13.17 -6.80
N PRO A 40 -3.25 -12.41 -7.16
CA PRO A 40 -2.04 -13.01 -7.70
C PRO A 40 -1.34 -13.84 -6.64
N GLU A 41 -0.91 -15.04 -7.02
CA GLU A 41 -0.20 -15.97 -6.14
C GLU A 41 1.30 -15.90 -6.46
N VAL A 42 1.97 -14.89 -5.89
CA VAL A 42 3.38 -14.55 -6.15
C VAL A 42 4.18 -14.50 -4.85
N SER A 43 5.49 -14.74 -4.93
CA SER A 43 6.39 -14.53 -3.80
C SER A 43 6.67 -13.04 -3.60
N GLU A 44 7.18 -12.66 -2.43
CA GLU A 44 7.56 -11.27 -2.14
C GLU A 44 8.57 -10.73 -3.15
N LEU A 45 9.62 -11.50 -3.47
CA LEU A 45 10.61 -11.10 -4.47
C LEU A 45 9.99 -10.92 -5.88
N GLN A 46 8.99 -11.73 -6.24
CA GLN A 46 8.28 -11.55 -7.50
C GLN A 46 7.45 -10.27 -7.51
N ALA A 47 6.78 -9.94 -6.40
CA ALA A 47 6.05 -8.69 -6.25
C ALA A 47 7.00 -7.48 -6.37
N VAL A 48 8.13 -7.50 -5.65
CA VAL A 48 9.17 -6.46 -5.74
C VAL A 48 9.64 -6.30 -7.19
N ARG A 49 10.07 -7.39 -7.83
CA ARG A 49 10.54 -7.36 -9.23
C ARG A 49 9.46 -6.84 -10.19
N HIS A 50 8.20 -7.20 -9.98
CA HIS A 50 7.10 -6.75 -10.82
C HIS A 50 6.93 -5.22 -10.73
N TYR A 51 6.80 -4.68 -9.52
CA TYR A 51 6.58 -3.25 -9.34
C TYR A 51 7.81 -2.40 -9.63
N THR A 52 9.04 -2.88 -9.39
CA THR A 52 10.27 -2.21 -9.84
C THR A 52 10.35 -2.12 -11.36
N ARG A 53 10.00 -3.18 -12.08
CA ARG A 53 9.97 -3.13 -13.57
C ARG A 53 8.84 -2.26 -14.07
N LEU A 54 7.70 -2.23 -13.38
CA LEU A 54 6.58 -1.38 -13.76
C LEU A 54 6.94 0.10 -13.58
N SER A 55 7.62 0.48 -12.49
CA SER A 55 8.04 1.86 -12.27
C SER A 55 9.03 2.35 -13.33
N GLN A 56 9.94 1.48 -13.81
CA GLN A 56 10.87 1.78 -14.90
C GLN A 56 10.20 2.05 -16.25
N LYS A 57 8.94 1.62 -16.42
CA LYS A 57 8.14 1.90 -17.63
C LYS A 57 7.38 3.21 -17.54
N ASN A 58 7.33 3.84 -16.36
CA ASN A 58 6.64 5.10 -16.18
C ASN A 58 7.56 6.28 -16.50
N PHE A 59 6.99 7.29 -17.17
CA PHE A 59 7.58 8.62 -17.23
C PHE A 59 7.24 9.35 -15.92
N SER A 60 8.24 9.91 -15.25
CA SER A 60 8.12 10.48 -13.90
C SER A 60 8.94 11.75 -13.74
N ILE A 61 8.46 12.67 -12.92
CA ILE A 61 9.20 13.91 -12.60
C ILE A 61 10.55 13.66 -11.93
N ASP A 62 10.70 12.51 -11.26
CA ASP A 62 11.93 12.16 -10.55
C ASP A 62 13.09 11.82 -11.49
N THR A 63 12.78 11.45 -12.74
CA THR A 63 13.77 11.00 -13.71
C THR A 63 13.76 11.80 -15.01
N GLN A 64 12.74 12.61 -15.26
CA GLN A 64 12.61 13.41 -16.47
C GLN A 64 12.06 14.82 -16.20
N PHE A 65 12.29 15.71 -17.17
CA PHE A 65 11.63 17.01 -17.21
C PHE A 65 10.14 16.87 -17.57
N TYR A 66 9.27 17.53 -16.81
CA TYR A 66 7.82 17.26 -16.82
C TYR A 66 6.96 18.55 -16.98
N PRO A 67 7.01 19.24 -18.14
CA PRO A 67 6.41 20.57 -18.33
C PRO A 67 4.91 20.54 -18.62
N LEU A 68 4.11 20.05 -17.68
CA LEU A 68 2.65 20.08 -17.81
C LEU A 68 2.08 21.38 -17.24
N GLY A 69 1.48 22.19 -18.11
CA GLY A 69 0.75 23.41 -17.73
C GLY A 69 -0.40 23.10 -16.77
N SER A 70 -0.67 24.04 -15.85
CA SER A 70 -1.69 23.91 -14.79
C SER A 70 -1.48 22.79 -13.75
N CYS A 71 -0.53 21.88 -13.94
CA CYS A 71 -0.25 20.80 -12.98
C CYS A 71 0.79 21.17 -11.92
N THR A 72 1.57 22.24 -12.16
CA THR A 72 2.69 22.66 -11.28
C THR A 72 3.59 21.48 -10.89
N MET A 73 4.06 20.74 -11.89
CA MET A 73 4.97 19.59 -11.73
C MET A 73 6.35 20.05 -11.23
N LYS A 74 6.42 20.35 -9.92
CA LYS A 74 7.62 20.80 -9.20
C LYS A 74 8.28 19.63 -8.49
N TYR A 75 9.53 19.81 -8.09
CA TYR A 75 10.24 18.83 -7.27
C TYR A 75 9.46 18.45 -6.01
N ASN A 76 9.41 17.15 -5.71
CA ASN A 76 8.83 16.57 -4.50
C ASN A 76 9.94 16.25 -3.49
N PRO A 77 10.17 17.07 -2.45
CA PRO A 77 11.25 16.84 -1.49
C PRO A 77 11.12 15.49 -0.79
N ARG A 78 12.20 14.71 -0.79
CA ARG A 78 12.22 13.39 -0.13
C ARG A 78 11.92 13.47 1.37
N ALA A 79 12.33 14.57 2.01
CA ALA A 79 12.04 14.85 3.41
C ALA A 79 10.53 14.89 3.70
N CYS A 80 9.70 15.41 2.78
CA CYS A 80 8.24 15.46 2.97
C CYS A 80 7.64 14.05 3.10
N ASN A 81 8.08 13.10 2.27
CA ASN A 81 7.63 11.71 2.38
C ASN A 81 8.11 11.08 3.69
N SER A 82 9.38 11.29 4.06
CA SER A 82 9.91 10.76 5.33
C SER A 82 9.14 11.27 6.56
N LEU A 83 8.80 12.56 6.59
CA LEU A 83 8.02 13.16 7.68
C LEU A 83 6.57 12.68 7.68
N ALA A 84 5.95 12.52 6.51
CA ALA A 84 4.60 11.96 6.40
C ALA A 84 4.52 10.48 6.85
N MET A 85 5.64 9.75 6.79
CA MET A 85 5.75 8.35 7.21
C MET A 85 6.03 8.17 8.70
N LEU A 86 6.10 9.24 9.49
CA LEU A 86 6.23 9.14 10.94
C LEU A 86 5.01 8.40 11.54
N PRO A 87 5.20 7.45 12.48
CA PRO A 87 4.11 6.67 13.08
C PRO A 87 2.98 7.53 13.68
N GLU A 88 3.32 8.69 14.21
CA GLU A 88 2.41 9.67 14.80
C GLU A 88 1.42 10.24 13.78
N PHE A 89 1.79 10.27 12.49
CA PHE A 89 0.91 10.62 11.38
C PHE A 89 0.23 9.39 10.77
N LEU A 90 0.97 8.28 10.55
CA LEU A 90 0.45 7.08 9.87
C LEU A 90 -0.58 6.30 10.67
N HIS A 91 -0.38 6.15 11.98
CA HIS A 91 -1.18 5.26 12.84
C HIS A 91 -2.25 6.01 13.63
N ARG A 92 -2.63 7.20 13.17
CA ARG A 92 -3.66 8.01 13.79
C ARG A 92 -5.04 7.66 13.26
N HIS A 93 -5.97 7.33 14.16
CA HIS A 93 -7.39 7.30 13.82
C HIS A 93 -7.95 8.74 13.72
N PRO A 94 -8.68 9.11 12.67
CA PRO A 94 -9.21 10.48 12.53
C PRO A 94 -10.11 10.94 13.70
N LEU A 95 -10.84 10.01 14.31
CA LEU A 95 -11.72 10.26 15.47
C LEU A 95 -11.05 10.03 16.84
N ALA A 96 -9.72 9.91 16.90
CA ALA A 96 -9.04 9.78 18.19
C ALA A 96 -9.15 11.10 18.99
N PRO A 97 -9.35 11.05 20.32
CA PRO A 97 -9.59 12.24 21.14
C PRO A 97 -8.54 13.33 20.96
N ASP A 98 -8.95 14.60 20.97
CA ASP A 98 -8.07 15.75 20.76
C ASP A 98 -6.91 15.80 21.78
N SER A 99 -7.14 15.32 23.00
CA SER A 99 -6.13 15.22 24.06
C SER A 99 -4.93 14.34 23.66
N LEU A 100 -5.13 13.37 22.75
CA LEU A 100 -4.07 12.50 22.21
C LEU A 100 -3.52 13.01 20.87
N SER A 101 -3.90 14.22 20.46
CA SER A 101 -3.77 14.69 19.08
C SER A 101 -3.04 16.02 18.95
N GLN A 102 -2.58 16.60 20.06
CA GLN A 102 -2.05 17.97 20.08
C GLN A 102 -0.86 18.18 19.13
N GLY A 103 0.05 17.20 19.01
CA GLY A 103 1.16 17.27 18.06
C GLY A 103 0.69 17.30 16.59
N TYR A 104 -0.30 16.48 16.23
CA TYR A 104 -0.89 16.46 14.90
C TYR A 104 -1.65 17.76 14.60
N LEU A 105 -2.47 18.22 15.56
CA LEU A 105 -3.26 19.45 15.44
C LEU A 105 -2.39 20.71 15.32
N ALA A 106 -1.19 20.72 15.92
CA ALA A 106 -0.24 21.83 15.78
C ALA A 106 0.45 21.88 14.41
N CYS A 107 0.42 20.79 13.63
CA CYS A 107 1.07 20.68 12.33
C CYS A 107 0.11 20.87 11.13
N LEU A 108 -1.21 20.86 11.37
CA LEU A 108 -2.24 21.12 10.37
C LEU A 108 -2.74 22.56 10.43
#